data_AF-A0A2M8DKA5-F1
#
_entry.id   AF-A0A2M8DKA5-F1
#
_cell.length_a   1.000
_cell.length_b   1.000
_cell.length_c   1.000
_cell.angle_alpha   90.00
_cell.angle_beta   90.00
_cell.angle_gamma   90.00
#
_symmetry.space_group_name_H-M   'P 1'
#
loop_
_entity.id
_entity.type
_entity.pdbx_description
1 polymer ?
#
loop_
_entity_poly.entity_id
_entity_poly.type
_entity_poly.pdbx_seq_one_letter_code
_entity_poly.pdbx_strand_id
1 'polypeptide(L)'
;MGTTPATPAGPAAGRAGGFPAAAMEGVAGPRLDRLVYLLALAALLGSLWLHLTGPVKDPDAYWHLATGKWIVENRALPATDPFSFPALAQNPPPGDAAWVRFMLRSYWLAQAGFYLCYERYGFGGLVGLRATVLTVAMAVVAGWMFRRRVPPLLALPLIALCGPYLGLTPFKDIRPQMFTFVAIPLLVVLLEGVLRRRDAPPAGRGVQAGEVAIVLLMALWSNLHGGVVLGNVIVILYAAAEIASHRFAVRQGRTPQPVRRFLLLGLASVAASLANPETYHSALFLFALETSNYGAIITEYLPPWVLTTRYHQPLVPLWGCLALGGAVHLLRYRHIPLRRHLLFLFLGLIALKSYRYTVFVVLVEPLFLGSGLRGLGAAVRELLPRLARAAIAVPLLALPLTAYAVRGALQGHQLLKFNRAVLFQYPSGAVSFLRSHRVAGNCFNTYDWGGYLTWELYPEIRILYDGRSLIREVFDNAARVWEAAGSEAGHPPEWRAHLDRWGVDLIVMNGADLFDRAMHPLLPALIDDPDWALVYRAMDALIFVRRATYPELVAKSELAGALAYDQVIIQARLAIDLHPNTPEPWLLLGQGYLYRGSLREAWQSYRKALAINPNDAEARRMVATIEAAAAR
;
A
#
# COMPACT_ATOMS: atom_id res chain seq x y z
N MET A 1 39.20 -79.56 61.71
CA MET A 1 38.57 -79.56 63.05
C MET A 1 37.81 -78.27 63.21
N GLY A 2 36.48 -78.37 63.41
CA GLY A 2 35.56 -77.32 63.89
C GLY A 2 35.29 -76.13 62.95
N THR A 3 34.06 -75.67 62.70
CA THR A 3 32.72 -76.02 63.22
C THR A 3 31.66 -75.43 62.27
N THR A 4 30.70 -76.27 61.88
CA THR A 4 29.31 -76.03 61.43
C THR A 4 28.47 -75.15 62.39
N PRO A 5 27.15 -74.84 62.18
CA PRO A 5 26.24 -74.89 60.99
C PRO A 5 25.20 -73.72 60.88
N ALA A 6 24.30 -73.86 59.88
CA ALA A 6 22.84 -73.61 59.92
C ALA A 6 22.23 -72.26 59.42
N THR A 7 21.60 -72.34 58.25
CA THR A 7 20.36 -71.64 57.79
C THR A 7 19.15 -71.88 58.73
N PRO A 8 17.97 -71.18 58.67
CA PRO A 8 17.32 -70.52 57.50
C PRO A 8 16.48 -69.23 57.78
N ALA A 9 15.97 -68.56 56.73
CA ALA A 9 14.55 -68.10 56.61
C ALA A 9 14.28 -67.14 55.42
N GLY A 10 13.30 -67.51 54.57
CA GLY A 10 12.19 -66.63 54.16
C GLY A 10 12.33 -65.74 52.91
N PRO A 11 11.23 -65.44 52.17
CA PRO A 11 11.24 -65.39 50.71
C PRO A 11 11.27 -63.97 50.12
N ALA A 12 11.80 -63.88 48.89
CA ALA A 12 11.78 -62.70 48.05
C ALA A 12 10.43 -62.58 47.30
N ALA A 13 9.78 -61.43 47.45
CA ALA A 13 8.70 -60.97 46.58
C ALA A 13 8.76 -59.45 46.44
N GLY A 14 8.70 -58.97 45.19
CA GLY A 14 8.28 -57.60 44.87
C GLY A 14 9.34 -56.68 44.27
N ARG A 15 9.59 -56.78 42.95
CA ARG A 15 9.80 -55.59 42.11
C ARG A 15 9.04 -55.73 40.80
N ALA A 16 7.91 -55.02 40.76
CA ALA A 16 7.12 -54.77 39.58
C ALA A 16 7.76 -53.66 38.72
N GLY A 17 7.69 -53.85 37.40
CA GLY A 17 7.36 -52.80 36.43
C GLY A 17 8.37 -51.67 36.20
N GLY A 18 9.39 -51.93 35.39
CA GLY A 18 10.06 -50.88 34.60
C GLY A 18 9.81 -51.12 33.11
N PHE A 19 8.85 -50.43 32.51
CA PHE A 19 8.72 -50.36 31.06
C PHE A 19 9.96 -49.64 30.49
N PRO A 20 10.66 -50.18 29.47
CA PRO A 20 11.75 -49.45 28.83
C PRO A 20 11.18 -48.27 28.04
N ALA A 21 11.61 -47.06 28.40
CA ALA A 21 11.32 -45.79 27.72
C ALA A 21 12.04 -45.67 26.35
N ALA A 22 12.14 -46.76 25.60
CA ALA A 22 12.92 -46.85 24.37
C ALA A 22 12.05 -47.08 23.10
N ALA A 23 10.74 -46.79 23.16
CA ALA A 23 9.81 -47.08 22.08
C ALA A 23 9.05 -45.86 21.51
N MET A 24 9.59 -44.64 21.62
CA MET A 24 8.99 -43.45 20.96
C MET A 24 10.00 -42.51 20.26
N GLU A 25 11.21 -42.96 19.92
CA GLU A 25 12.20 -42.14 19.19
C GLU A 25 12.28 -42.39 17.67
N GLY A 26 11.28 -43.03 17.05
CA GLY A 26 11.33 -43.26 15.60
C GLY A 26 9.98 -43.32 14.92
N VAL A 27 9.55 -42.22 14.30
CA VAL A 27 8.57 -42.28 13.18
C VAL A 27 8.81 -41.22 12.07
N ALA A 28 9.49 -40.10 12.31
CA ALA A 28 9.72 -39.10 11.26
C ALA A 28 11.15 -39.12 10.73
N GLY A 29 11.38 -39.69 9.54
CA GLY A 29 12.67 -39.58 8.85
C GLY A 29 12.93 -38.15 8.33
N PRO A 30 14.18 -37.76 8.01
CA PRO A 30 14.54 -36.41 7.54
C PRO A 30 13.84 -35.99 6.23
N ARG A 31 13.25 -36.94 5.49
CA ARG A 31 12.39 -36.67 4.33
C ARG A 31 10.99 -36.24 4.74
N LEU A 32 10.42 -36.82 5.80
CA LEU A 32 9.09 -36.48 6.31
C LEU A 32 9.07 -35.07 6.91
N ASP A 33 10.08 -34.71 7.71
CA ASP A 33 10.20 -33.34 8.27
C ASP A 33 10.31 -32.28 7.18
N ARG A 34 11.03 -32.59 6.11
CA ARG A 34 11.18 -31.70 4.96
C ARG A 34 9.87 -31.54 4.18
N LEU A 35 9.13 -32.63 4.01
CA LEU A 35 7.81 -32.60 3.38
C LEU A 35 6.82 -31.77 4.22
N VAL A 36 6.76 -32.00 5.54
CA VAL A 36 5.91 -31.23 6.46
C VAL A 36 6.26 -29.75 6.42
N TYR A 37 7.55 -29.40 6.40
CA TYR A 37 7.97 -28.00 6.27
C TYR A 37 7.51 -27.37 4.94
N LEU A 38 7.66 -28.09 3.82
CA LEU A 38 7.22 -27.62 2.51
C LEU A 38 5.70 -27.45 2.43
N LEU A 39 4.94 -28.39 3.00
CA LEU A 39 3.48 -28.31 3.07
C LEU A 39 3.02 -27.13 3.93
N ALA A 40 3.64 -26.92 5.10
CA ALA A 40 3.34 -25.79 5.97
C ALA A 40 3.67 -24.45 5.29
N LEU A 41 4.79 -24.39 4.57
CA LEU A 41 5.16 -23.20 3.81
C LEU A 41 4.18 -22.94 2.65
N ALA A 42 3.80 -23.99 1.90
CA ALA A 42 2.82 -23.87 0.84
C ALA A 42 1.45 -23.40 1.38
N ALA A 43 1.03 -23.90 2.54
CA ALA A 43 -0.20 -23.47 3.20
C ALA A 43 -0.14 -21.99 3.62
N LEU A 44 0.99 -21.53 4.19
CA LEU A 44 1.17 -20.11 4.55
C LEU A 44 1.16 -19.20 3.31
N LEU A 45 1.87 -19.57 2.25
CA LEU A 45 1.90 -18.79 1.02
C LEU A 45 0.55 -18.81 0.29
N GLY A 46 -0.17 -19.94 0.31
CA GLY A 46 -1.54 -20.04 -0.23
C GLY A 46 -2.52 -19.19 0.56
N SER A 47 -2.43 -19.19 1.90
CA SER A 47 -3.22 -18.31 2.77
C SER A 47 -2.93 -16.84 2.50
N LEU A 48 -1.65 -16.47 2.37
CA LEU A 48 -1.25 -15.13 1.99
C LEU A 48 -1.83 -14.73 0.63
N TRP A 49 -1.74 -15.59 -0.37
CA TRP A 49 -2.30 -15.33 -1.70
C TRP A 49 -3.80 -15.05 -1.62
N LEU A 50 -4.56 -15.88 -0.90
CA LEU A 50 -5.99 -15.67 -0.66
C LEU A 50 -6.28 -14.37 0.11
N HIS A 51 -5.46 -14.02 1.10
CA HIS A 51 -5.60 -12.75 1.82
C HIS A 51 -5.42 -11.53 0.89
N LEU A 52 -4.62 -11.68 -0.16
CA LEU A 52 -4.31 -10.65 -1.13
C LEU A 52 -5.29 -10.61 -2.31
N THR A 53 -6.37 -11.40 -2.32
CA THR A 53 -7.41 -11.37 -3.37
C THR A 53 -8.60 -10.44 -3.09
N GLY A 54 -8.47 -9.50 -2.14
CA GLY A 54 -9.52 -8.51 -1.86
C GLY A 54 -9.90 -7.62 -3.07
N PRO A 55 -10.96 -6.80 -3.00
CA PRO A 55 -11.30 -5.90 -4.09
C PRO A 55 -10.18 -4.86 -4.34
N VAL A 56 -10.14 -4.32 -5.56
CA VAL A 56 -9.32 -3.14 -5.89
C VAL A 56 -10.01 -1.93 -5.30
N LYS A 57 -9.36 -1.24 -4.38
CA LYS A 57 -9.93 -0.06 -3.69
C LYS A 57 -9.22 1.22 -4.06
N ASP A 58 -7.94 1.15 -4.38
CA ASP A 58 -7.12 2.32 -4.63
C ASP A 58 -7.56 3.13 -5.87
N PRO A 59 -7.74 4.46 -5.74
CA PRO A 59 -8.14 5.33 -6.85
C PRO A 59 -7.10 5.39 -7.96
N ASP A 60 -5.83 5.15 -7.63
CA ASP A 60 -4.75 5.26 -8.60
C ASP A 60 -4.70 4.11 -9.59
N ALA A 61 -5.34 2.97 -9.26
CA ALA A 61 -5.38 1.81 -10.13
C ALA A 61 -5.95 2.16 -11.52
N TYR A 62 -6.94 3.05 -11.58
CA TYR A 62 -7.66 3.35 -12.82
C TYR A 62 -6.87 4.24 -13.77
N TRP A 63 -6.15 5.26 -13.29
CA TRP A 63 -5.31 6.06 -14.19
C TRP A 63 -4.08 5.26 -14.64
N HIS A 64 -3.58 4.30 -13.85
CA HIS A 64 -2.58 3.35 -14.32
C HIS A 64 -3.11 2.50 -15.48
N LEU A 65 -4.35 1.99 -15.38
CA LEU A 65 -5.00 1.24 -16.45
C LEU A 65 -5.25 2.11 -17.69
N ALA A 66 -5.74 3.35 -17.52
CA ALA A 66 -5.99 4.26 -18.63
C ALA A 66 -4.70 4.60 -19.37
N THR A 67 -3.62 4.91 -18.64
CA THR A 67 -2.31 5.15 -19.25
C THR A 67 -1.78 3.90 -19.95
N GLY A 68 -1.94 2.72 -19.35
CA GLY A 68 -1.56 1.45 -19.95
C GLY A 68 -2.31 1.14 -21.25
N LYS A 69 -3.62 1.38 -21.27
CA LYS A 69 -4.47 1.29 -22.47
C LYS A 69 -3.95 2.21 -23.57
N TRP A 70 -3.73 3.48 -23.22
CA TRP A 70 -3.21 4.47 -24.16
C TRP A 70 -1.86 4.05 -24.76
N ILE A 71 -0.92 3.56 -23.93
CA ILE A 71 0.40 3.09 -24.39
C ILE A 71 0.28 1.94 -25.38
N VAL A 72 -0.58 0.96 -25.09
CA VAL A 72 -0.76 -0.23 -25.94
C VAL A 72 -1.46 0.12 -27.25
N GLU A 73 -2.50 0.95 -27.21
CA GLU A 73 -3.26 1.37 -28.40
C GLU A 73 -2.44 2.29 -29.31
N ASN A 74 -1.67 3.23 -28.75
CA ASN A 74 -0.89 4.21 -29.51
C ASN A 74 0.53 3.73 -29.84
N ARG A 75 1.00 2.63 -29.22
CA ARG A 75 2.37 2.11 -29.35
C ARG A 75 3.45 3.16 -29.08
N ALA A 76 3.18 4.07 -28.16
CA ALA A 76 4.04 5.19 -27.81
C ALA A 76 3.95 5.50 -26.31
N LEU A 77 4.89 6.30 -25.80
CA LEU A 77 4.83 6.84 -24.44
C LEU A 77 4.27 8.27 -24.47
N PRO A 78 3.33 8.62 -23.57
CA PRO A 78 2.75 9.97 -23.55
C PRO A 78 3.83 11.04 -23.35
N ALA A 79 3.82 12.09 -24.18
CA ALA A 79 4.68 13.26 -24.00
C ALA A 79 4.05 14.31 -23.09
N THR A 80 2.75 14.46 -23.19
CA THR A 80 1.87 15.26 -22.33
C THR A 80 0.76 14.34 -21.80
N ASP A 81 0.02 14.81 -20.79
CA ASP A 81 -1.09 14.01 -20.28
C ASP A 81 -2.25 14.01 -21.29
N PRO A 82 -2.66 12.84 -21.82
CA PRO A 82 -3.75 12.78 -22.79
C PRO A 82 -5.13 12.96 -22.16
N PHE A 83 -5.24 12.86 -20.82
CA PHE A 83 -6.51 12.76 -20.09
C PHE A 83 -6.97 14.10 -19.49
N SER A 84 -6.06 14.84 -18.84
CA SER A 84 -6.34 16.12 -18.21
C SER A 84 -6.29 17.26 -19.23
N PHE A 85 -7.38 18.02 -19.37
CA PHE A 85 -7.44 19.08 -20.38
C PHE A 85 -6.58 20.33 -20.07
N PRO A 86 -6.34 20.76 -18.81
CA PRO A 86 -5.35 21.82 -18.55
C PRO A 86 -3.93 21.42 -18.97
N ALA A 87 -3.58 20.13 -18.85
CA ALA A 87 -2.30 19.59 -19.29
C ALA A 87 -2.18 19.48 -20.82
N LEU A 88 -3.31 19.50 -21.54
CA LEU A 88 -3.35 19.63 -22.99
C LEU A 88 -3.25 21.09 -23.45
N ALA A 89 -3.73 22.04 -22.64
CA ALA A 89 -3.83 23.45 -23.00
C ALA A 89 -2.59 24.30 -22.65
N GLN A 90 -1.74 23.85 -21.71
CA GLN A 90 -0.60 24.61 -21.22
C GLN A 90 0.65 23.73 -21.23
N ASN A 91 1.75 24.22 -21.82
CA ASN A 91 3.07 23.65 -21.51
C ASN A 91 3.23 23.72 -19.98
N PRO A 92 3.37 22.58 -19.28
CA PRO A 92 3.46 22.61 -17.82
C PRO A 92 4.63 23.52 -17.43
N PRO A 93 4.48 24.33 -16.36
CA PRO A 93 5.57 25.15 -15.87
C PRO A 93 6.85 24.32 -15.73
N PRO A 94 8.05 24.90 -15.92
CA PRO A 94 9.30 24.13 -15.90
C PRO A 94 9.47 23.22 -14.65
N GLY A 95 8.92 23.64 -13.51
CA GLY A 95 8.90 22.84 -12.28
C GLY A 95 8.01 21.59 -12.35
N ASP A 96 6.85 21.69 -13.01
CA ASP A 96 5.88 20.59 -13.13
C ASP A 96 6.23 19.64 -14.28
N ALA A 97 6.95 20.13 -15.30
CA ALA A 97 7.34 19.33 -16.46
C ALA A 97 8.15 18.07 -16.08
N ALA A 98 8.99 18.14 -15.04
CA ALA A 98 9.71 16.98 -14.53
C ALA A 98 8.78 15.95 -13.85
N TRP A 99 7.78 16.43 -13.10
CA TRP A 99 6.75 15.60 -12.48
C TRP A 99 5.90 14.89 -13.53
N VAL A 100 5.43 15.63 -14.54
CA VAL A 100 4.65 15.11 -15.66
C VAL A 100 5.42 14.01 -16.39
N ARG A 101 6.67 14.27 -16.79
CA ARG A 101 7.49 13.25 -17.47
C ARG A 101 7.70 12.02 -16.60
N PHE A 102 8.02 12.21 -15.32
CA PHE A 102 8.22 11.10 -14.41
C PHE A 102 6.97 10.22 -14.31
N MET A 103 5.81 10.83 -14.04
CA MET A 103 4.55 10.11 -13.84
C MET A 103 4.05 9.42 -15.11
N LEU A 104 4.23 10.01 -16.29
CA LEU A 104 3.74 9.43 -17.54
C LEU A 104 4.64 8.33 -18.11
N ARG A 105 5.91 8.25 -17.70
CA ARG A 105 6.92 7.43 -18.40
C ARG A 105 7.71 6.46 -17.51
N SER A 106 7.86 6.73 -16.21
CA SER A 106 8.80 5.99 -15.36
C SER A 106 8.33 4.59 -14.92
N TYR A 107 7.07 4.24 -15.18
CA TYR A 107 6.50 2.93 -14.88
C TYR A 107 5.60 2.42 -16.01
N TRP A 108 5.95 2.76 -17.25
CA TRP A 108 5.21 2.41 -18.46
C TRP A 108 4.99 0.91 -18.62
N LEU A 109 6.00 0.09 -18.28
CA LEU A 109 5.93 -1.36 -18.47
C LEU A 109 4.94 -1.99 -17.48
N ALA A 110 4.88 -1.45 -16.26
CA ALA A 110 3.89 -1.87 -15.28
C ALA A 110 2.48 -1.50 -15.73
N GLN A 111 2.27 -0.27 -16.23
CA GLN A 111 0.97 0.18 -16.74
C GLN A 111 0.49 -0.65 -17.93
N ALA A 112 1.36 -0.86 -18.92
CA ALA A 112 1.06 -1.73 -20.07
C ALA A 112 0.73 -3.16 -19.61
N GLY A 113 1.52 -3.72 -18.68
CA GLY A 113 1.28 -5.04 -18.11
C GLY A 113 -0.05 -5.14 -17.35
N PHE A 114 -0.44 -4.11 -16.60
CA PHE A 114 -1.73 -4.06 -15.93
C PHE A 114 -2.88 -4.04 -16.94
N TYR A 115 -2.80 -3.16 -17.96
CA TYR A 115 -3.85 -3.10 -18.99
C TYR A 115 -3.98 -4.42 -19.75
N LEU A 116 -2.89 -5.04 -20.20
CA LEU A 116 -2.94 -6.32 -20.92
C LEU A 116 -3.52 -7.45 -20.05
N CYS A 117 -3.21 -7.43 -18.74
CA CYS A 117 -3.80 -8.37 -17.78
C CYS A 117 -5.31 -8.14 -17.63
N TYR A 118 -5.73 -6.88 -17.52
CA TYR A 118 -7.12 -6.48 -17.45
C TYR A 118 -7.89 -6.84 -18.74
N GLU A 119 -7.34 -6.54 -19.91
CA GLU A 119 -7.96 -6.81 -21.20
C GLU A 119 -8.28 -8.30 -21.36
N ARG A 120 -7.38 -9.18 -20.89
CA ARG A 120 -7.53 -10.63 -21.03
C ARG A 120 -8.37 -11.28 -19.94
N TYR A 121 -8.30 -10.79 -18.71
CA TYR A 121 -8.83 -11.49 -17.52
C TYR A 121 -9.71 -10.60 -16.62
N GLY A 122 -9.96 -9.36 -17.03
CA GLY A 122 -10.68 -8.35 -16.25
C GLY A 122 -10.02 -8.03 -14.91
N PHE A 123 -10.81 -7.48 -14.00
CA PHE A 123 -10.37 -7.20 -12.62
C PHE A 123 -9.95 -8.46 -11.85
N GLY A 124 -10.51 -9.63 -12.17
CA GLY A 124 -10.08 -10.90 -11.58
C GLY A 124 -8.61 -11.21 -11.89
N GLY A 125 -8.18 -10.92 -13.12
CA GLY A 125 -6.77 -11.00 -13.52
C GLY A 125 -5.86 -10.08 -12.72
N LEU A 126 -6.23 -8.81 -12.58
CA LEU A 126 -5.46 -7.83 -11.81
C LEU A 126 -5.31 -8.23 -10.33
N VAL A 127 -6.42 -8.68 -9.72
CA VAL A 127 -6.41 -9.17 -8.34
C VAL A 127 -5.52 -10.40 -8.20
N GLY A 128 -5.59 -11.33 -9.16
CA GLY A 128 -4.71 -12.51 -9.21
C GLY A 128 -3.24 -12.14 -9.42
N LEU A 129 -2.94 -11.15 -10.28
CA LEU A 129 -1.60 -10.63 -10.53
C LEU A 129 -1.00 -10.04 -9.24
N ARG A 130 -1.74 -9.15 -8.57
CA ARG A 130 -1.36 -8.53 -7.29
C ARG A 130 -1.07 -9.58 -6.23
N ALA A 131 -2.01 -10.50 -6.02
CA ALA A 131 -1.87 -11.59 -5.06
C ALA A 131 -0.63 -12.43 -5.35
N THR A 132 -0.38 -12.74 -6.62
CA THR A 132 0.77 -13.53 -7.05
C THR A 132 2.07 -12.78 -6.82
N VAL A 133 2.20 -11.53 -7.30
CA VAL A 133 3.43 -10.74 -7.18
C VAL A 133 3.82 -10.54 -5.71
N LEU A 134 2.87 -10.15 -4.86
CA LEU A 134 3.13 -9.95 -3.44
C LEU A 134 3.41 -11.27 -2.70
N THR A 135 2.77 -12.37 -3.09
CA THR A 135 3.11 -13.70 -2.56
C THR A 135 4.51 -14.12 -2.98
N VAL A 136 4.93 -13.81 -4.22
CA VAL A 136 6.29 -14.07 -4.71
C VAL A 136 7.33 -13.32 -3.89
N ALA A 137 7.07 -12.08 -3.46
CA ALA A 137 7.97 -11.35 -2.56
C ALA A 137 8.28 -12.16 -1.29
N MET A 138 7.23 -12.68 -0.63
CA MET A 138 7.39 -13.52 0.56
C MET A 138 7.95 -14.91 0.25
N ALA A 139 7.65 -15.47 -0.93
CA ALA A 139 8.20 -16.74 -1.38
C ALA A 139 9.72 -16.67 -1.63
N VAL A 140 10.25 -15.53 -2.10
CA VAL A 140 11.70 -15.27 -2.21
C VAL A 140 12.34 -15.33 -0.82
N VAL A 141 11.73 -14.70 0.17
CA VAL A 141 12.21 -14.71 1.57
C VAL A 141 12.18 -16.13 2.14
N ALA A 142 11.04 -16.81 2.02
CA ALA A 142 10.90 -18.18 2.50
C ALA A 142 11.83 -19.17 1.79
N GLY A 143 11.98 -19.04 0.47
CA GLY A 143 12.89 -19.83 -0.34
C GLY A 143 14.35 -19.62 0.07
N TRP A 144 14.74 -18.39 0.39
CA TRP A 144 16.05 -18.10 0.95
C TRP A 144 16.25 -18.79 2.30
N MET A 145 15.31 -18.64 3.24
CA MET A 145 15.37 -19.29 4.55
C MET A 145 15.48 -20.81 4.43
N PHE A 146 14.69 -21.42 3.54
CA PHE A 146 14.74 -22.84 3.21
C PHE A 146 16.11 -23.25 2.66
N ARG A 147 16.67 -22.50 1.70
CA ARG A 147 18.02 -22.77 1.15
C ARG A 147 19.13 -22.58 2.18
N ARG A 148 18.95 -21.66 3.12
CA ARG A 148 19.80 -21.47 4.30
C ARG A 148 19.56 -22.51 5.40
N ARG A 149 18.67 -23.47 5.12
CA ARG A 149 18.24 -24.55 6.00
C ARG A 149 17.64 -24.05 7.31
N VAL A 150 17.19 -22.80 7.43
CA VAL A 150 16.68 -22.21 8.69
C VAL A 150 15.65 -23.15 9.32
N PRO A 151 15.66 -23.38 10.66
CA PRO A 151 14.77 -24.36 11.27
C PRO A 151 13.31 -23.94 11.04
N PRO A 152 12.39 -24.87 10.75
CA PRO A 152 10.98 -24.55 10.52
C PRO A 152 10.35 -23.76 11.68
N LEU A 153 10.74 -24.06 12.93
CA LEU A 153 10.30 -23.36 14.14
C LEU A 153 10.68 -21.86 14.19
N LEU A 154 11.66 -21.44 13.40
CA LEU A 154 12.01 -20.03 13.22
C LEU A 154 11.42 -19.46 11.93
N ALA A 155 11.45 -20.24 10.86
CA ALA A 155 11.02 -19.76 9.55
C ALA A 155 9.51 -19.53 9.48
N LEU A 156 8.70 -20.50 9.91
CA LEU A 156 7.25 -20.45 9.76
C LEU A 156 6.62 -19.29 10.55
N PRO A 157 6.98 -19.00 11.82
CA PRO A 157 6.44 -17.86 12.54
C PRO A 157 6.82 -16.50 11.92
N LEU A 158 8.06 -16.37 11.43
CA LEU A 158 8.49 -15.13 10.75
C LEU A 158 7.69 -14.90 9.47
N ILE A 159 7.48 -15.94 8.66
CA ILE A 159 6.65 -15.86 7.45
C ILE A 159 5.18 -15.59 7.80
N ALA A 160 4.64 -16.24 8.83
CA ALA A 160 3.26 -16.03 9.27
C ALA A 160 3.02 -14.63 9.84
N LEU A 161 4.03 -14.01 10.46
CA LEU A 161 3.96 -12.64 10.97
C LEU A 161 4.17 -11.59 9.87
N CYS A 162 5.17 -11.79 9.01
CA CYS A 162 5.58 -10.81 8.00
C CYS A 162 4.72 -10.87 6.73
N GLY A 163 4.21 -12.05 6.36
CA GLY A 163 3.38 -12.25 5.17
C GLY A 163 2.14 -11.37 5.15
N PRO A 164 1.22 -11.49 6.14
CA PRO A 164 0.00 -10.69 6.20
C PRO A 164 0.24 -9.18 6.24
N TYR A 165 1.41 -8.72 6.70
CA TYR A 165 1.77 -7.30 6.68
C TYR A 165 1.64 -6.69 5.27
N LEU A 166 1.97 -7.46 4.22
CA LEU A 166 1.81 -7.03 2.83
C LEU A 166 0.36 -6.71 2.46
N GLY A 167 -0.62 -7.38 3.10
CA GLY A 167 -2.05 -7.15 2.88
C GLY A 167 -2.72 -6.23 3.90
N LEU A 168 -2.01 -5.81 4.96
CA LEU A 168 -2.50 -4.88 5.97
C LEU A 168 -2.13 -3.43 5.69
N THR A 169 -1.09 -3.21 4.88
CA THR A 169 -0.70 -1.87 4.45
C THR A 169 -1.60 -1.36 3.30
N PRO A 170 -1.82 -0.04 3.18
CA PRO A 170 -2.51 0.54 2.02
C PRO A 170 -1.76 0.27 0.71
N PHE A 171 -0.47 -0.06 0.79
CA PHE A 171 0.41 -0.28 -0.35
C PHE A 171 0.14 -1.55 -1.16
N LYS A 172 -0.79 -2.40 -0.70
CA LYS A 172 -1.07 -3.69 -1.33
C LYS A 172 -1.73 -3.60 -2.70
N ASP A 173 -2.35 -2.46 -3.02
CA ASP A 173 -3.26 -2.34 -4.17
C ASP A 173 -2.55 -2.32 -5.54
N ILE A 174 -3.33 -2.24 -6.63
CA ILE A 174 -2.82 -2.25 -8.02
C ILE A 174 -2.04 -0.97 -8.31
N ARG A 175 -0.77 -0.97 -7.90
CA ARG A 175 0.20 0.10 -8.14
C ARG A 175 1.55 -0.51 -8.55
N PRO A 176 2.35 0.15 -9.41
CA PRO A 176 3.63 -0.36 -9.85
C PRO A 176 4.63 -0.65 -8.70
N GLN A 177 4.47 0.00 -7.55
CA GLN A 177 5.29 -0.25 -6.36
C GLN A 177 5.32 -1.71 -5.91
N MET A 178 4.28 -2.50 -6.20
CA MET A 178 4.25 -3.93 -5.84
C MET A 178 5.42 -4.73 -6.44
N PHE A 179 5.93 -4.31 -7.61
CA PHE A 179 7.11 -4.92 -8.23
C PHE A 179 8.39 -4.63 -7.43
N THR A 180 8.46 -3.49 -6.74
CA THR A 180 9.58 -3.14 -5.86
C THR A 180 9.61 -4.02 -4.62
N PHE A 181 8.45 -4.43 -4.10
CA PHE A 181 8.36 -5.36 -2.98
C PHE A 181 8.93 -6.74 -3.32
N VAL A 182 8.93 -7.14 -4.60
CA VAL A 182 9.65 -8.35 -5.05
C VAL A 182 11.12 -8.05 -5.33
N ALA A 183 11.40 -6.96 -6.03
CA ALA A 183 12.73 -6.66 -6.53
C ALA A 183 13.77 -6.48 -5.41
N ILE A 184 13.40 -5.85 -4.30
CA ILE A 184 14.34 -5.62 -3.17
C ILE A 184 14.79 -6.91 -2.48
N PRO A 185 13.89 -7.77 -1.94
CA PRO A 185 14.34 -9.01 -1.34
C PRO A 185 15.05 -9.92 -2.36
N LEU A 186 14.63 -9.90 -3.64
CA LEU A 186 15.31 -10.64 -4.70
C LEU A 186 16.74 -10.11 -4.94
N LEU A 187 16.93 -8.80 -5.04
CA LEU A 187 18.23 -8.16 -5.17
C LEU A 187 19.15 -8.52 -4.01
N VAL A 188 18.66 -8.44 -2.77
CA VAL A 188 19.43 -8.80 -1.57
C VAL A 188 19.83 -10.28 -1.58
N VAL A 189 18.92 -11.18 -1.96
CA VAL A 189 19.20 -12.62 -2.10
C VAL A 189 20.26 -12.88 -3.18
N LEU A 190 20.20 -12.19 -4.32
CA LEU A 190 21.16 -12.33 -5.41
C LEU A 190 22.54 -11.80 -5.00
N LEU A 191 22.61 -10.61 -4.39
CA LEU A 191 23.86 -10.01 -3.89
C LEU A 191 24.54 -10.90 -2.85
N GLU A 192 23.78 -11.39 -1.86
CA GLU A 192 24.30 -12.35 -0.87
C GLU A 192 24.69 -13.68 -1.51
N GLY A 193 24.01 -14.11 -2.56
CA GLY A 193 24.36 -15.30 -3.34
C GLY A 193 25.71 -15.17 -4.04
N VAL A 194 25.96 -14.06 -4.73
CA VAL A 194 27.22 -13.76 -5.43
C VAL A 194 28.38 -13.65 -4.45
N LEU A 195 28.20 -12.87 -3.36
CA LEU A 195 29.25 -12.66 -2.36
C LEU A 195 29.66 -13.96 -1.66
N ARG A 196 28.72 -14.87 -1.39
CA ARG A 196 29.06 -16.18 -0.80
C ARG A 196 29.84 -17.11 -1.71
N ARG A 197 29.58 -17.07 -3.02
CA ARG A 197 30.31 -17.89 -3.98
C ARG A 197 31.74 -17.38 -4.18
N ARG A 198 31.94 -16.06 -4.05
CA ARG A 198 33.29 -15.48 -3.96
C ARG A 198 34.08 -16.05 -2.79
N ASP A 199 33.42 -16.31 -1.66
CA ASP A 199 34.06 -16.87 -0.46
C ASP A 199 34.30 -18.40 -0.57
N ALA A 200 33.87 -19.07 -1.66
CA ALA A 200 34.08 -20.49 -1.91
C ALA A 200 35.30 -20.75 -2.83
N PRO A 201 35.87 -21.98 -2.87
CA PRO A 201 37.01 -22.30 -3.74
C PRO A 201 36.75 -21.92 -5.21
N PRO A 202 37.79 -21.52 -5.97
CA PRO A 202 37.62 -20.86 -7.26
C PRO A 202 36.94 -21.76 -8.31
N ALA A 203 35.64 -21.60 -8.47
CA ALA A 203 34.88 -22.18 -9.57
C ALA A 203 34.78 -21.15 -10.71
N GLY A 204 35.69 -21.26 -11.68
CA GLY A 204 35.60 -20.62 -13.00
C GLY A 204 35.74 -19.09 -13.04
N ARG A 205 36.51 -18.59 -14.01
CA ARG A 205 36.71 -17.14 -14.27
C ARG A 205 35.55 -16.47 -15.04
N GLY A 206 34.49 -17.21 -15.36
CA GLY A 206 33.36 -16.72 -16.17
C GLY A 206 32.35 -15.87 -15.39
N VAL A 207 31.57 -15.07 -16.13
CA VAL A 207 30.41 -14.33 -15.61
C VAL A 207 29.41 -15.33 -15.02
N GLN A 208 28.96 -15.07 -13.79
CA GLN A 208 28.05 -15.97 -13.10
C GLN A 208 26.59 -15.61 -13.41
N ALA A 209 25.72 -16.61 -13.49
CA ALA A 209 24.29 -16.40 -13.72
C ALA A 209 23.65 -15.42 -12.72
N GLY A 210 24.13 -15.39 -11.47
CA GLY A 210 23.65 -14.43 -10.45
C GLY A 210 24.04 -12.98 -10.74
N GLU A 211 25.19 -12.74 -11.38
CA GLU A 211 25.64 -11.39 -11.76
C GLU A 211 24.78 -10.86 -12.91
N VAL A 212 24.54 -11.69 -13.92
CA VAL A 212 23.63 -11.37 -15.04
C VAL A 212 22.23 -11.11 -14.51
N ALA A 213 21.73 -11.94 -13.60
CA ALA A 213 20.41 -11.77 -13.01
C ALA A 213 20.24 -10.43 -12.28
N ILE A 214 21.27 -9.93 -11.60
CA ILE A 214 21.22 -8.62 -10.94
C ILE A 214 21.10 -7.51 -11.98
N VAL A 215 21.94 -7.52 -13.02
CA VAL A 215 21.92 -6.49 -14.07
C VAL A 215 20.57 -6.48 -14.80
N LEU A 216 20.04 -7.65 -15.16
CA LEU A 216 18.73 -7.78 -15.80
C LEU A 216 17.60 -7.35 -14.87
N LEU A 217 17.67 -7.68 -13.58
CA LEU A 217 16.69 -7.24 -12.59
C LEU A 217 16.66 -5.71 -12.50
N MET A 218 17.80 -5.04 -12.45
CA MET A 218 17.86 -3.57 -12.36
C MET A 218 17.32 -2.90 -13.63
N ALA A 219 17.66 -3.42 -14.81
CA ALA A 219 17.12 -2.92 -16.08
C ALA A 219 15.60 -3.08 -16.16
N LEU A 220 15.08 -4.28 -15.87
CA LEU A 220 13.64 -4.54 -15.87
C LEU A 220 12.91 -3.68 -14.84
N TRP A 221 13.44 -3.62 -13.61
CA TRP A 221 12.82 -2.89 -12.50
C TRP A 221 12.72 -1.39 -12.79
N SER A 222 13.72 -0.79 -13.44
CA SER A 222 13.68 0.64 -13.80
C SER A 222 12.53 1.04 -14.74
N ASN A 223 11.95 0.07 -15.45
CA ASN A 223 10.78 0.27 -16.31
C ASN A 223 9.46 -0.08 -15.62
N LEU A 224 9.52 -0.82 -14.51
CA LEU A 224 8.36 -1.20 -13.71
C LEU A 224 8.05 -0.18 -12.63
N HIS A 225 9.06 0.36 -11.93
CA HIS A 225 8.83 1.31 -10.84
C HIS A 225 10.09 2.11 -10.47
N GLY A 226 9.91 3.38 -10.12
CA GLY A 226 10.99 4.27 -9.68
C GLY A 226 11.70 3.85 -8.38
N GLY A 227 11.15 2.87 -7.66
CA GLY A 227 11.79 2.23 -6.50
C GLY A 227 13.18 1.62 -6.79
N VAL A 228 13.57 1.48 -8.06
CA VAL A 228 14.93 1.08 -8.47
C VAL A 228 16.02 1.97 -7.85
N VAL A 229 15.71 3.22 -7.51
CA VAL A 229 16.62 4.11 -6.76
C VAL A 229 17.03 3.49 -5.42
N LEU A 230 16.09 2.86 -4.71
CA LEU A 230 16.40 2.14 -3.47
C LEU A 230 17.30 0.93 -3.74
N GLY A 231 17.13 0.26 -4.89
CA GLY A 231 18.05 -0.77 -5.38
C GLY A 231 19.47 -0.24 -5.60
N ASN A 232 19.62 0.93 -6.23
CA ASN A 232 20.92 1.59 -6.41
C ASN A 232 21.58 1.88 -5.07
N VAL A 233 20.83 2.41 -4.09
CA VAL A 233 21.35 2.66 -2.74
C VAL A 233 21.82 1.37 -2.07
N ILE A 234 21.05 0.27 -2.18
CA ILE A 234 21.45 -1.04 -1.63
C ILE A 234 22.75 -1.54 -2.27
N VAL A 235 22.89 -1.46 -3.60
CA VAL A 235 24.11 -1.85 -4.32
C VAL A 235 25.31 -1.01 -3.87
N ILE A 236 25.13 0.30 -3.74
CA ILE A 236 26.17 1.23 -3.27
C ILE A 236 26.57 0.92 -1.83
N LEU A 237 25.61 0.67 -0.93
CA LEU A 237 25.86 0.29 0.46
C LEU A 237 26.66 -1.01 0.56
N TYR A 238 26.32 -2.01 -0.26
CA TYR A 238 27.08 -3.25 -0.35
C TYR A 238 28.51 -2.99 -0.85
N ALA A 239 28.68 -2.19 -1.90
CA ALA A 239 30.00 -1.85 -2.43
C ALA A 239 30.87 -1.12 -1.40
N ALA A 240 30.31 -0.13 -0.70
CA ALA A 240 30.98 0.60 0.36
C ALA A 240 31.40 -0.32 1.51
N ALA A 241 30.53 -1.24 1.93
CA ALA A 241 30.83 -2.21 2.98
C ALA A 241 31.96 -3.18 2.59
N GLU A 242 32.00 -3.62 1.33
CA GLU A 242 33.04 -4.51 0.83
C GLU A 242 34.39 -3.78 0.70
N ILE A 243 34.39 -2.51 0.26
CA ILE A 243 35.61 -1.67 0.27
C ILE A 243 36.13 -1.47 1.69
N ALA A 244 35.24 -1.16 2.64
CA ALA A 244 35.60 -0.97 4.05
C ALA A 244 36.17 -2.26 4.65
N SER A 245 35.53 -3.41 4.36
CA SER A 245 35.99 -4.72 4.81
C SER A 245 37.36 -5.09 4.21
N HIS A 246 37.59 -4.80 2.93
CA HIS A 246 38.89 -4.99 2.28
C HIS A 246 39.97 -4.13 2.95
N ARG A 247 39.73 -2.82 3.14
CA ARG A 247 40.69 -1.90 3.78
C ARG A 247 41.01 -2.34 5.20
N PHE A 248 40.00 -2.79 5.94
CA PHE A 248 40.17 -3.28 7.31
C PHE A 248 41.01 -4.57 7.36
N ALA A 249 40.77 -5.51 6.44
CA ALA A 249 41.56 -6.74 6.34
C ALA A 249 43.04 -6.42 6.05
N VAL A 250 43.32 -5.53 5.09
CA VAL A 250 44.69 -5.07 4.78
C VAL A 250 45.37 -4.45 5.99
N ARG A 251 44.68 -3.54 6.71
CA ARG A 251 45.21 -2.91 7.93
C ARG A 251 45.53 -3.90 9.05
N GLN A 252 44.81 -5.02 9.10
CA GLN A 252 45.05 -6.09 10.07
C GLN A 252 46.08 -7.14 9.61
N GLY A 253 46.75 -6.92 8.48
CA GLY A 253 47.69 -7.88 7.90
C GLY A 253 47.01 -9.17 7.40
N ARG A 254 45.70 -9.15 7.16
CA ARG A 254 44.93 -10.29 6.63
C ARG A 254 44.83 -10.19 5.10
N THR A 255 44.87 -11.32 4.41
CA THR A 255 44.66 -11.37 2.95
C THR A 255 43.23 -10.92 2.60
N PRO A 256 43.03 -9.79 1.90
CA PRO A 256 41.70 -9.30 1.57
C PRO A 256 41.10 -10.07 0.39
N GLN A 257 39.77 -10.19 0.37
CA GLN A 257 39.05 -10.70 -0.80
C GLN A 257 39.01 -9.63 -1.91
N PRO A 258 39.22 -9.96 -3.20
CA PRO A 258 39.22 -8.97 -4.27
C PRO A 258 37.83 -8.33 -4.44
N VAL A 259 37.78 -7.00 -4.40
CA VAL A 259 36.53 -6.23 -4.52
C VAL A 259 36.23 -5.78 -5.96
N ARG A 260 37.24 -5.73 -6.84
CA ARG A 260 37.11 -5.16 -8.19
C ARG A 260 35.93 -5.73 -8.98
N ARG A 261 35.77 -7.06 -9.02
CA ARG A 261 34.66 -7.72 -9.74
C ARG A 261 33.30 -7.29 -9.20
N PHE A 262 33.17 -7.18 -7.88
CA PHE A 262 31.93 -6.75 -7.23
C PHE A 262 31.64 -5.27 -7.49
N LEU A 263 32.68 -4.41 -7.53
CA LEU A 263 32.52 -3.00 -7.88
C LEU A 263 32.09 -2.83 -9.34
N LEU A 264 32.67 -3.60 -10.27
CA LEU A 264 32.23 -3.63 -11.66
C LEU A 264 30.78 -4.08 -11.79
N LEU A 265 30.37 -5.11 -11.03
CA LEU A 265 28.97 -5.51 -10.95
C LEU A 265 28.08 -4.38 -10.42
N GLY A 266 28.52 -3.68 -9.37
CA GLY A 266 27.79 -2.54 -8.82
C GLY A 266 27.60 -1.41 -9.84
N LEU A 267 28.67 -1.04 -10.55
CA LEU A 267 28.62 -0.05 -11.63
C LEU A 267 27.71 -0.50 -12.77
N ALA A 268 27.81 -1.77 -13.20
CA ALA A 268 26.93 -2.32 -14.23
C ALA A 268 25.46 -2.35 -13.79
N SER A 269 25.19 -2.61 -12.52
CA SER A 269 23.83 -2.61 -11.94
C SER A 269 23.22 -1.21 -11.92
N VAL A 270 24.01 -0.21 -11.50
CA VAL A 270 23.58 1.20 -11.52
C VAL A 270 23.40 1.68 -12.95
N ALA A 271 24.31 1.37 -13.87
CA ALA A 271 24.17 1.69 -15.29
C ALA A 271 22.91 1.04 -15.90
N ALA A 272 22.63 -0.22 -15.56
CA ALA A 272 21.43 -0.92 -16.01
C ALA A 272 20.14 -0.27 -15.47
N SER A 273 20.16 0.33 -14.28
CA SER A 273 19.00 1.08 -13.77
C SER A 273 18.64 2.31 -14.60
N LEU A 274 19.56 2.79 -15.44
CA LEU A 274 19.34 3.92 -16.37
C LEU A 274 18.69 3.46 -17.68
N ALA A 275 18.46 2.16 -17.88
CA ALA A 275 17.82 1.61 -19.08
C ALA A 275 16.29 1.80 -19.03
N ASN A 276 15.84 3.04 -18.88
CA ASN A 276 14.44 3.45 -18.85
C ASN A 276 14.27 4.75 -19.67
N PRO A 277 13.04 5.12 -20.09
CA PRO A 277 12.81 6.29 -20.95
C PRO A 277 13.33 7.62 -20.37
N GLU A 278 13.35 7.76 -19.05
CA GLU A 278 13.80 8.98 -18.36
C GLU A 278 15.29 8.90 -17.93
N THR A 279 15.96 7.79 -18.19
CA THR A 279 17.37 7.53 -17.84
C THR A 279 17.69 7.88 -16.38
N TYR A 280 18.52 8.90 -16.14
CA TYR A 280 18.93 9.40 -14.82
C TYR A 280 17.97 10.46 -14.26
N HIS A 281 17.11 11.07 -15.09
CA HIS A 281 16.18 12.11 -14.65
C HIS A 281 15.17 11.57 -13.63
N SER A 282 14.76 10.31 -13.76
CA SER A 282 13.87 9.64 -12.81
C SER A 282 14.48 9.57 -11.40
N ALA A 283 15.77 9.26 -11.30
CA ALA A 283 16.48 9.22 -10.03
C ALA A 283 16.64 10.62 -9.42
N LEU A 284 17.07 11.61 -10.21
CA LEU A 284 17.20 13.00 -9.75
C LEU A 284 15.88 13.56 -9.24
N PHE A 285 14.79 13.31 -9.96
CA PHE A 285 13.46 13.73 -9.58
C PHE A 285 13.03 13.12 -8.23
N LEU A 286 13.22 11.82 -8.03
CA LEU A 286 12.86 11.15 -6.77
C LEU A 286 13.68 11.67 -5.58
N PHE A 287 14.96 12.00 -5.77
CA PHE A 287 15.75 12.64 -4.73
C PHE A 287 15.23 14.05 -4.40
N ALA A 288 14.88 14.85 -5.41
CA ALA A 288 14.32 16.19 -5.20
C ALA A 288 12.96 16.14 -4.49
N LEU A 289 12.12 15.15 -4.84
CA LEU A 289 10.82 14.92 -4.20
C LEU A 289 10.97 14.57 -2.71
N GLU A 290 11.94 13.70 -2.37
CA GLU A 290 12.18 13.29 -0.98
C GLU A 290 12.68 14.45 -0.08
N THR A 291 13.25 15.50 -0.67
CA THR A 291 13.67 16.71 0.03
C THR A 291 12.62 17.83 0.02
N SER A 292 11.46 17.59 -0.59
CA SER A 292 10.38 18.58 -0.71
C SER A 292 9.38 18.47 0.45
N ASN A 293 8.59 19.52 0.66
CA ASN A 293 7.54 19.55 1.69
C ASN A 293 6.26 18.77 1.31
N TYR A 294 6.21 18.15 0.14
CA TYR A 294 5.04 17.37 -0.30
C TYR A 294 4.68 16.22 0.67
N GLY A 295 5.67 15.71 1.43
CA GLY A 295 5.45 14.66 2.43
C GLY A 295 4.71 15.10 3.70
N ALA A 296 4.44 16.39 3.91
CA ALA A 296 3.82 16.86 5.15
C ALA A 296 2.31 16.57 5.25
N ILE A 297 1.64 16.29 4.12
CA ILE A 297 0.18 16.20 4.02
C ILE A 297 -0.29 14.74 3.81
N ILE A 298 0.59 13.86 3.32
CA ILE A 298 0.26 12.47 2.99
C ILE A 298 0.55 11.55 4.18
N THR A 299 -0.44 10.79 4.62
CA THR A 299 -0.34 9.87 5.77
C THR A 299 0.77 8.84 5.63
N GLU A 300 1.11 8.43 4.41
CA GLU A 300 2.19 7.48 4.09
C GLU A 300 3.59 8.00 4.46
N TYR A 301 3.77 9.32 4.48
CA TYR A 301 5.03 9.97 4.86
C TYR A 301 5.16 10.16 6.37
N LEU A 302 4.08 9.96 7.13
CA LEU A 302 4.14 10.05 8.58
C LEU A 302 5.05 8.95 9.15
N PRO A 303 5.76 9.26 10.25
CA PRO A 303 6.52 8.25 10.97
C PRO A 303 5.62 7.13 11.53
N PRO A 304 6.11 5.87 11.59
CA PRO A 304 5.33 4.75 12.10
C PRO A 304 4.80 4.93 13.53
N TRP A 305 5.55 5.61 14.41
CA TRP A 305 5.11 5.84 15.78
C TRP A 305 3.87 6.74 15.85
N VAL A 306 3.69 7.68 14.92
CA VAL A 306 2.47 8.50 14.82
C VAL A 306 1.28 7.61 14.47
N LEU A 307 1.45 6.66 13.55
CA LEU A 307 0.40 5.69 13.22
C LEU A 307 0.05 4.78 14.40
N THR A 308 1.05 4.34 15.17
CA THR A 308 0.81 3.50 16.35
C THR A 308 0.14 4.26 17.49
N THR A 309 0.53 5.50 17.78
CA THR A 309 0.00 6.25 18.93
C THR A 309 -1.28 7.02 18.60
N ARG A 310 -1.35 7.70 17.45
CA ARG A 310 -2.49 8.54 17.05
C ARG A 310 -3.60 7.76 16.35
N TYR A 311 -3.24 6.74 15.57
CA TYR A 311 -4.18 5.96 14.76
C TYR A 311 -4.33 4.51 15.25
N HIS A 312 -3.74 4.16 16.40
CA HIS A 312 -3.82 2.84 17.03
C HIS A 312 -3.46 1.66 16.10
N GLN A 313 -2.55 1.88 15.14
CA GLN A 313 -2.06 0.82 14.25
C GLN A 313 -0.83 0.14 14.88
N PRO A 314 -0.94 -1.10 15.40
CA PRO A 314 0.08 -1.66 16.28
C PRO A 314 1.39 -2.04 15.57
N LEU A 315 1.45 -2.02 14.23
CA LEU A 315 2.64 -2.27 13.38
C LEU A 315 3.59 -3.38 13.90
N VAL A 316 3.03 -4.44 14.49
CA VAL A 316 3.77 -5.47 15.23
C VAL A 316 4.91 -6.12 14.41
N PRO A 317 4.73 -6.46 13.11
CA PRO A 317 5.81 -7.04 12.32
C PRO A 317 7.03 -6.11 12.19
N LEU A 318 6.80 -4.80 12.06
CA LEU A 318 7.87 -3.81 11.98
C LEU A 318 8.66 -3.76 13.29
N TRP A 319 7.98 -3.53 14.41
CA TRP A 319 8.63 -3.41 15.72
C TRP A 319 9.32 -4.70 16.13
N GLY A 320 8.72 -5.86 15.82
CA GLY A 320 9.34 -7.16 16.03
C GLY A 320 10.62 -7.35 15.21
N CYS A 321 10.62 -6.98 13.92
CA CYS A 321 11.82 -7.06 13.09
C CYS A 321 12.92 -6.11 13.56
N LEU A 322 12.59 -4.87 13.94
CA LEU A 322 13.57 -3.90 14.44
C LEU A 322 14.17 -4.33 15.78
N ALA A 323 13.35 -4.79 16.73
CA ALA A 323 13.82 -5.22 18.04
C ALA A 323 14.67 -6.49 17.96
N LEU A 324 14.16 -7.52 17.27
CA LEU A 324 14.86 -8.80 17.13
C LEU A 324 16.12 -8.67 16.25
N GLY A 325 16.01 -7.92 15.15
CA GLY A 325 17.13 -7.61 14.26
C GLY A 325 18.20 -6.82 15.00
N GLY A 326 17.81 -5.75 15.71
CA GLY A 326 18.70 -4.97 16.55
C GLY A 326 19.44 -5.86 17.56
N ALA A 327 18.72 -6.69 18.32
CA ALA A 327 19.33 -7.61 19.28
C ALA A 327 20.32 -8.58 18.61
N VAL A 328 19.98 -9.17 17.47
CA VAL A 328 20.88 -10.06 16.71
C VAL A 328 22.11 -9.31 16.22
N HIS A 329 21.94 -8.11 15.67
CA HIS A 329 23.00 -7.27 15.16
C HIS A 329 23.95 -6.79 16.26
N LEU A 330 23.43 -6.45 17.46
CA LEU A 330 24.23 -6.12 18.63
C LEU A 330 24.96 -7.33 19.21
N LEU A 331 24.24 -8.42 19.52
CA LEU A 331 24.82 -9.61 20.17
C LEU A 331 25.80 -10.36 19.27
N ARG A 332 25.65 -10.25 17.95
CA ARG A 332 26.51 -10.94 16.96
C ARG A 332 27.25 -9.98 16.04
N TYR A 333 27.52 -8.75 16.50
CA TYR A 333 28.10 -7.70 15.66
C TYR A 333 29.39 -8.12 14.95
N ARG A 334 30.24 -8.94 15.60
CA ARG A 334 31.49 -9.46 15.03
C ARG A 334 31.32 -10.61 14.02
N HIS A 335 30.18 -11.31 14.05
CA HIS A 335 29.91 -12.45 13.18
C HIS A 335 29.06 -12.10 11.96
N ILE A 336 28.44 -10.92 11.98
CA ILE A 336 27.61 -10.42 10.89
C ILE A 336 28.48 -9.52 10.01
N PRO A 337 28.52 -9.72 8.68
CA PRO A 337 29.30 -8.88 7.79
C PRO A 337 28.78 -7.44 7.80
N LEU A 338 29.68 -6.47 7.67
CA LEU A 338 29.39 -5.03 7.73
C LEU A 338 28.22 -4.61 6.83
N ARG A 339 28.13 -5.16 5.62
CA ARG A 339 27.05 -4.86 4.66
C ARG A 339 25.64 -5.10 5.22
N ARG A 340 25.47 -6.11 6.07
CA ARG A 340 24.17 -6.41 6.68
C ARG A 340 23.85 -5.43 7.81
N HIS A 341 24.85 -5.01 8.59
CA HIS A 341 24.68 -3.94 9.58
C HIS A 341 24.27 -2.64 8.89
N LEU A 342 24.96 -2.25 7.82
CA LEU A 342 24.63 -1.04 7.07
C LEU A 342 23.24 -1.12 6.45
N LEU A 343 22.86 -2.28 5.89
CA LEU A 343 21.52 -2.48 5.32
C LEU A 343 20.42 -2.41 6.39
N PHE A 344 20.61 -3.08 7.54
CA PHE A 344 19.67 -3.03 8.67
C PHE A 344 19.49 -1.60 9.18
N LEU A 345 20.61 -0.89 9.43
CA LEU A 345 20.57 0.50 9.88
C LEU A 345 19.89 1.41 8.86
N PHE A 346 20.25 1.29 7.58
CA PHE A 346 19.66 2.10 6.53
C PHE A 346 18.15 1.88 6.41
N LEU A 347 17.71 0.62 6.25
CA LEU A 347 16.28 0.30 6.13
C LEU A 347 15.50 0.67 7.40
N GLY A 348 16.11 0.46 8.58
CA GLY A 348 15.52 0.85 9.86
C GLY A 348 15.33 2.37 9.97
N LEU A 349 16.33 3.16 9.60
CA LEU A 349 16.26 4.62 9.66
C LEU A 349 15.19 5.19 8.69
N ILE A 350 15.14 4.72 7.45
CA ILE A 350 14.11 5.19 6.50
C ILE A 350 12.71 4.71 6.88
N ALA A 351 12.58 3.51 7.44
CA ALA A 351 11.30 2.99 7.95
C ALA A 351 10.82 3.81 9.15
N LEU A 352 11.72 4.21 10.04
CA LEU A 352 11.40 5.11 11.15
C LEU A 352 11.02 6.51 10.65
N LYS A 353 11.65 7.00 9.58
CA LYS A 353 11.29 8.30 8.98
C LYS A 353 9.88 8.27 8.38
N SER A 354 9.50 7.21 7.67
CA SER A 354 8.22 7.15 6.95
C SER A 354 7.64 5.74 6.89
N TYR A 355 6.33 5.66 7.15
CA TYR A 355 5.54 4.43 7.11
C TYR A 355 5.69 3.64 5.81
N ARG A 356 5.84 4.31 4.66
CA ARG A 356 5.95 3.62 3.37
C ARG A 356 7.17 2.71 3.22
N TYR A 357 8.22 2.93 4.00
CA TYR A 357 9.45 2.12 3.92
C TYR A 357 9.45 0.92 4.87
N THR A 358 8.47 0.83 5.77
CA THR A 358 8.36 -0.24 6.79
C THR A 358 8.28 -1.63 6.19
N VAL A 359 7.63 -1.76 5.04
CA VAL A 359 7.51 -3.01 4.28
C VAL A 359 8.87 -3.60 3.90
N PHE A 360 9.87 -2.76 3.65
CA PHE A 360 11.21 -3.24 3.28
C PHE A 360 11.95 -3.85 4.47
N VAL A 361 11.76 -3.33 5.69
CA VAL A 361 12.29 -3.96 6.89
C VAL A 361 11.65 -5.35 7.07
N VAL A 362 10.33 -5.43 6.93
CA VAL A 362 9.56 -6.67 7.10
C VAL A 362 9.90 -7.73 6.03
N LEU A 363 10.29 -7.32 4.83
CA LEU A 363 10.70 -8.25 3.76
C LEU A 363 12.19 -8.65 3.85
N VAL A 364 13.07 -7.73 4.21
CA VAL A 364 14.52 -7.96 4.16
C VAL A 364 15.05 -8.57 5.44
N GLU A 365 14.61 -8.12 6.61
CA GLU A 365 15.20 -8.54 7.88
C GLU A 365 15.04 -10.05 8.19
N PRO A 366 13.90 -10.70 7.86
CA PRO A 366 13.77 -12.16 8.00
C PRO A 366 14.83 -12.97 7.23
N LEU A 367 15.42 -12.42 6.15
CA LEU A 367 16.51 -13.05 5.41
C LEU A 367 17.76 -13.28 6.27
N PHE A 368 17.98 -12.44 7.28
CA PHE A 368 19.16 -12.45 8.14
C PHE A 368 18.87 -13.06 9.51
N LEU A 369 17.71 -12.75 10.11
CA LEU A 369 17.28 -13.24 11.42
C LEU A 369 17.42 -14.76 11.57
N GLY A 370 16.96 -15.52 10.58
CA GLY A 370 17.02 -16.99 10.63
C GLY A 370 18.44 -17.56 10.77
N SER A 371 19.45 -16.86 10.22
CA SER A 371 20.87 -17.23 10.35
C SER A 371 21.54 -16.61 11.58
N GLY A 372 21.07 -15.44 11.99
CA GLY A 372 21.50 -14.73 13.19
C GLY A 372 21.19 -15.51 14.47
N LEU A 373 19.93 -15.90 14.63
CA LEU A 373 19.41 -16.59 15.81
C LEU A 373 20.04 -17.98 16.02
N ARG A 374 20.40 -18.68 14.94
CA ARG A 374 21.10 -19.98 15.01
C ARG A 374 22.45 -19.93 15.72
N GLY A 375 23.11 -18.78 15.66
CA GLY A 375 24.44 -18.60 16.23
C GLY A 375 24.45 -18.10 17.68
N LEU A 376 23.29 -17.91 18.32
CA LEU A 376 23.18 -17.45 19.72
C LEU A 376 23.37 -18.57 20.78
N GLY A 377 23.93 -19.73 20.41
CA GLY A 377 24.29 -20.79 21.37
C GLY A 377 23.15 -21.74 21.80
N ALA A 378 23.47 -22.68 22.69
CA ALA A 378 22.60 -23.78 23.13
C ALA A 378 21.43 -23.32 24.01
N ALA A 379 21.59 -22.29 24.84
CA ALA A 379 20.54 -21.78 25.74
C ALA A 379 19.33 -21.22 24.98
N VAL A 380 19.57 -20.44 23.92
CA VAL A 380 18.51 -20.00 23.00
C VAL A 380 17.93 -21.19 22.24
N ARG A 381 18.77 -22.20 21.92
CA ARG A 381 18.36 -23.44 21.23
C ARG A 381 17.49 -24.38 22.09
N GLU A 382 17.55 -24.31 23.42
CA GLU A 382 16.67 -25.02 24.36
C GLU A 382 15.39 -24.24 24.69
N LEU A 383 15.49 -22.91 24.76
CA LEU A 383 14.33 -22.03 24.99
C LEU A 383 13.43 -21.96 23.76
N LEU A 384 14.02 -21.94 22.56
CA LEU A 384 13.31 -21.90 21.28
C LEU A 384 12.26 -23.00 21.14
N PRO A 385 12.55 -24.30 21.34
CA PRO A 385 11.54 -25.35 21.19
C PRO A 385 10.53 -25.39 22.34
N ARG A 386 10.76 -24.74 23.49
CA ARG A 386 9.75 -24.58 24.55
C ARG A 386 8.78 -23.45 24.21
N LEU A 387 9.30 -22.30 23.79
CA LEU A 387 8.51 -21.17 23.25
C LEU A 387 7.88 -21.52 21.89
N ALA A 388 8.53 -22.34 21.09
CA ALA A 388 8.04 -22.78 19.79
C ALA A 388 7.14 -24.00 19.87
N ARG A 389 7.13 -24.78 20.97
CA ARG A 389 6.03 -25.71 21.28
C ARG A 389 4.77 -24.94 21.70
N ALA A 390 4.91 -23.85 22.44
CA ALA A 390 3.83 -22.86 22.57
C ALA A 390 3.50 -22.18 21.23
N ALA A 391 4.46 -22.06 20.31
CA ALA A 391 4.26 -21.59 18.93
C ALA A 391 3.91 -22.69 17.89
N ILE A 392 3.77 -23.96 18.27
CA ILE A 392 3.04 -24.96 17.46
C ILE A 392 1.54 -24.61 17.51
N ALA A 393 1.12 -23.80 18.49
CA ALA A 393 -0.12 -23.07 18.42
C ALA A 393 -0.13 -21.97 17.34
N VAL A 394 1.00 -21.53 16.76
CA VAL A 394 1.02 -20.45 15.74
C VAL A 394 0.53 -20.92 14.36
N PRO A 395 0.81 -22.13 13.86
CA PRO A 395 0.04 -22.70 12.74
C PRO A 395 -1.45 -22.90 13.08
N LEU A 396 -1.76 -23.24 14.34
CA LEU A 396 -3.13 -23.39 14.85
C LEU A 396 -3.84 -22.06 15.18
N LEU A 397 -3.11 -20.94 15.25
CA LEU A 397 -3.59 -19.54 15.40
C LEU A 397 -3.56 -18.80 14.05
N ALA A 398 -2.65 -19.20 13.16
CA ALA A 398 -2.69 -18.90 11.74
C ALA A 398 -3.88 -19.60 11.08
N LEU A 399 -4.41 -20.69 11.63
CA LEU A 399 -5.64 -21.32 11.16
C LEU A 399 -6.89 -20.44 11.40
N PRO A 400 -7.14 -19.83 12.56
CA PRO A 400 -8.20 -18.84 12.76
C PRO A 400 -7.91 -17.48 12.13
N LEU A 401 -6.64 -17.07 11.93
CA LEU A 401 -6.30 -15.89 11.11
C LEU A 401 -6.51 -16.15 9.61
N THR A 402 -6.17 -17.36 9.14
CA THR A 402 -6.45 -17.84 7.79
C THR A 402 -7.95 -18.08 7.64
N ALA A 403 -8.64 -18.61 8.64
CA ALA A 403 -10.09 -18.76 8.65
C ALA A 403 -10.80 -17.43 8.85
N TYR A 404 -10.18 -16.41 9.44
CA TYR A 404 -10.69 -15.03 9.47
C TYR A 404 -10.45 -14.32 8.15
N ALA A 405 -9.31 -14.52 7.50
CA ALA A 405 -9.03 -14.00 6.16
C ALA A 405 -9.89 -14.71 5.10
N VAL A 406 -10.05 -16.03 5.21
CA VAL A 406 -10.93 -16.87 4.40
C VAL A 406 -12.38 -16.58 4.74
N ARG A 407 -12.80 -16.40 6.01
CA ARG A 407 -14.15 -15.94 6.37
C ARG A 407 -14.39 -14.49 5.94
N GLY A 408 -13.39 -13.62 5.93
CA GLY A 408 -13.48 -12.28 5.36
C GLY A 408 -13.63 -12.33 3.84
N ALA A 409 -12.95 -13.27 3.18
CA ALA A 409 -13.10 -13.55 1.75
C ALA A 409 -14.44 -14.25 1.43
N LEU A 410 -14.92 -15.17 2.27
CA LEU A 410 -16.14 -15.97 2.10
C LEU A 410 -17.41 -15.25 2.62
N GLN A 411 -17.36 -14.45 3.68
CA GLN A 411 -18.41 -13.45 3.99
C GLN A 411 -18.36 -12.32 2.96
N GLY A 412 -17.16 -12.05 2.45
CA GLY A 412 -16.90 -11.40 1.19
C GLY A 412 -17.35 -12.18 -0.04
N HIS A 413 -18.11 -13.30 0.03
CA HIS A 413 -18.85 -13.92 -1.09
C HIS A 413 -19.90 -12.99 -1.74
N GLN A 414 -19.70 -11.68 -1.62
CA GLN A 414 -19.79 -10.76 -2.74
C GLN A 414 -18.60 -10.92 -3.74
N LEU A 415 -17.82 -12.00 -3.70
CA LEU A 415 -16.72 -12.33 -4.64
C LEU A 415 -17.18 -12.46 -6.12
N LEU A 416 -18.49 -12.42 -6.36
CA LEU A 416 -19.13 -12.24 -7.68
C LEU A 416 -20.16 -11.10 -7.71
N LYS A 417 -20.29 -10.34 -6.62
CA LYS A 417 -21.07 -9.10 -6.52
C LYS A 417 -20.11 -7.95 -6.31
N PHE A 418 -19.54 -7.56 -7.43
CA PHE A 418 -18.73 -6.37 -7.69
C PHE A 418 -19.34 -5.02 -7.16
N ASN A 419 -20.49 -5.02 -6.48
CA ASN A 419 -21.35 -3.85 -6.42
C ASN A 419 -21.38 -3.08 -5.09
N ARG A 420 -21.53 -3.69 -3.91
CA ARG A 420 -21.94 -2.86 -2.75
C ARG A 420 -20.88 -1.93 -2.13
N ALA A 421 -19.62 -2.33 -2.07
CA ALA A 421 -18.55 -1.46 -1.54
C ALA A 421 -17.99 -0.50 -2.62
N VAL A 422 -18.08 -0.88 -3.90
CA VAL A 422 -17.64 -0.07 -5.05
C VAL A 422 -18.66 1.03 -5.37
N LEU A 423 -19.97 0.77 -5.19
CA LEU A 423 -21.04 1.77 -5.35
C LEU A 423 -20.88 2.99 -4.43
N PHE A 424 -20.15 2.87 -3.32
CA PHE A 424 -19.84 3.99 -2.44
C PHE A 424 -18.47 4.61 -2.70
N GLN A 425 -17.59 3.92 -3.43
CA GLN A 425 -16.22 4.36 -3.64
C GLN A 425 -16.03 5.05 -4.99
N TYR A 426 -16.75 4.60 -6.03
CA TYR A 426 -16.67 5.16 -7.38
C TYR A 426 -18.05 5.40 -7.97
N PRO A 427 -18.20 6.47 -8.79
CA PRO A 427 -19.50 6.94 -9.28
C PRO A 427 -19.98 6.17 -10.53
N SER A 428 -20.23 4.86 -10.39
CA SER A 428 -20.56 3.97 -11.52
C SER A 428 -21.96 4.19 -12.12
N GLY A 429 -22.92 4.63 -11.30
CA GLY A 429 -24.24 5.05 -11.74
C GLY A 429 -24.17 6.36 -12.52
N ALA A 430 -23.37 7.31 -12.05
CA ALA A 430 -23.10 8.56 -12.78
C ALA A 430 -22.42 8.30 -14.12
N VAL A 431 -21.43 7.40 -14.19
CA VAL A 431 -20.82 6.96 -15.47
C VAL A 431 -21.87 6.37 -16.41
N SER A 432 -22.77 5.53 -15.89
CA SER A 432 -23.83 4.91 -16.68
C SER A 432 -24.82 5.96 -17.23
N PHE A 433 -25.16 6.97 -16.42
CA PHE A 433 -26.00 8.10 -16.81
C PHE A 433 -25.33 8.96 -17.90
N LEU A 434 -24.05 9.31 -17.73
CA LEU A 434 -23.31 10.12 -18.71
C LEU A 434 -23.19 9.40 -20.05
N ARG A 435 -22.93 8.08 -20.04
CA ARG A 435 -22.89 7.26 -21.26
C ARG A 435 -24.26 7.17 -21.95
N SER A 436 -25.34 6.93 -21.20
CA SER A 436 -26.67 6.79 -21.80
C SER A 436 -27.19 8.08 -22.44
N HIS A 437 -26.76 9.23 -21.93
CA HIS A 437 -27.08 10.55 -22.48
C HIS A 437 -26.02 11.08 -23.45
N ARG A 438 -24.96 10.31 -23.74
CA ARG A 438 -23.86 10.67 -24.66
C ARG A 438 -23.24 12.03 -24.35
N VAL A 439 -23.04 12.30 -23.06
CA VAL A 439 -22.42 13.55 -22.60
C VAL A 439 -20.94 13.57 -22.98
N ALA A 440 -20.46 14.70 -23.50
CA ALA A 440 -19.06 14.95 -23.82
C ALA A 440 -18.67 16.36 -23.39
N GLY A 441 -17.44 16.57 -22.94
CA GLY A 441 -16.97 17.88 -22.46
C GLY A 441 -15.89 17.80 -21.36
N ASN A 442 -15.57 18.96 -20.78
CA ASN A 442 -14.58 19.10 -19.73
C ASN A 442 -15.23 18.98 -18.34
N CYS A 443 -14.76 18.04 -17.54
CA CYS A 443 -15.33 17.68 -16.25
C CYS A 443 -14.47 18.16 -15.08
N PHE A 444 -15.06 18.90 -14.14
CA PHE A 444 -14.51 19.08 -12.80
C PHE A 444 -15.02 17.94 -11.90
N ASN A 445 -14.11 17.24 -11.23
CA ASN A 445 -14.46 16.00 -10.52
C ASN A 445 -13.86 15.93 -9.12
N THR A 446 -14.48 15.15 -8.24
CA THR A 446 -13.86 14.70 -6.99
C THR A 446 -12.50 14.06 -7.26
N TYR A 447 -11.49 14.43 -6.46
CA TYR A 447 -10.08 14.07 -6.67
C TYR A 447 -9.86 12.57 -6.88
N ASP A 448 -10.37 11.75 -5.95
CA ASP A 448 -10.20 10.30 -5.97
C ASP A 448 -10.94 9.62 -7.13
N TRP A 449 -11.88 10.30 -7.79
CA TRP A 449 -12.65 9.75 -8.90
C TRP A 449 -12.00 10.01 -10.26
N GLY A 450 -11.03 10.92 -10.36
CA GLY A 450 -10.46 11.34 -11.65
C GLY A 450 -9.89 10.18 -12.47
N GLY A 451 -9.14 9.28 -11.82
CA GLY A 451 -8.61 8.09 -12.50
C GLY A 451 -9.71 7.14 -13.00
N TYR A 452 -10.76 6.94 -12.20
CA TYR A 452 -11.91 6.09 -12.57
C TYR A 452 -12.71 6.68 -13.73
N LEU A 453 -13.02 7.98 -13.66
CA LEU A 453 -13.72 8.69 -14.73
C LEU A 453 -12.90 8.71 -16.01
N THR A 454 -11.58 8.86 -15.92
CA THR A 454 -10.68 8.74 -17.07
C THR A 454 -10.77 7.35 -17.70
N TRP A 455 -10.72 6.30 -16.90
CA TRP A 455 -10.80 4.93 -17.39
C TRP A 455 -12.12 4.63 -18.11
N GLU A 456 -13.24 5.15 -17.58
CA GLU A 456 -14.57 4.84 -18.10
C GLU A 456 -15.06 5.79 -19.20
N LEU A 457 -14.68 7.07 -19.18
CA LEU A 457 -15.33 8.10 -20.01
C LEU A 457 -14.39 8.80 -21.00
N TYR A 458 -13.09 8.47 -21.00
CA TYR A 458 -12.16 9.00 -22.01
C TYR A 458 -12.35 8.26 -23.36
N PRO A 459 -12.39 8.98 -24.51
CA PRO A 459 -12.06 10.40 -24.72
C PRO A 459 -13.22 11.39 -24.67
N GLU A 460 -14.46 10.93 -24.53
CA GLU A 460 -15.67 11.77 -24.60
C GLU A 460 -15.70 12.83 -23.49
N ILE A 461 -15.29 12.46 -22.28
CA ILE A 461 -15.18 13.36 -21.14
C ILE A 461 -13.73 13.45 -20.70
N ARG A 462 -13.23 14.67 -20.57
CA ARG A 462 -11.87 14.97 -20.11
C ARG A 462 -11.94 15.53 -18.70
N ILE A 463 -11.19 14.95 -17.78
CA ILE A 463 -11.18 15.38 -16.39
C ILE A 463 -10.28 16.60 -16.17
N LEU A 464 -10.53 17.37 -15.11
CA LEU A 464 -9.64 18.47 -14.73
C LEU A 464 -8.36 17.92 -14.09
N TYR A 465 -8.49 17.02 -13.11
CA TYR A 465 -7.37 16.44 -12.38
C TYR A 465 -7.72 15.07 -11.76
N ASP A 466 -6.68 14.34 -11.35
CA ASP A 466 -6.77 13.05 -10.67
C ASP A 466 -5.65 12.88 -9.63
N GLY A 467 -5.55 11.68 -9.05
CA GLY A 467 -4.56 11.25 -8.06
C GLY A 467 -3.10 11.56 -8.39
N ARG A 468 -2.76 11.86 -9.65
CA ARG A 468 -1.39 12.20 -10.08
C ARG A 468 -1.00 13.65 -9.78
N SER A 469 -1.98 14.55 -9.57
CA SER A 469 -1.75 15.99 -9.34
C SER A 469 -0.71 16.59 -10.28
N LEU A 470 -0.86 16.37 -11.59
CA LEU A 470 0.20 16.65 -12.58
C LEU A 470 0.58 18.13 -12.70
N ILE A 471 -0.37 19.04 -12.42
CA ILE A 471 -0.17 20.48 -12.48
C ILE A 471 -0.54 21.07 -11.12
N ARG A 472 0.44 21.71 -10.47
CA ARG A 472 0.24 22.23 -9.11
C ARG A 472 -0.76 23.37 -9.07
N GLU A 473 -0.72 24.30 -10.03
CA GLU A 473 -1.68 25.42 -10.10
C GLU A 473 -3.12 24.93 -10.19
N VAL A 474 -3.37 23.84 -10.93
CA VAL A 474 -4.71 23.25 -11.05
C VAL A 474 -5.15 22.66 -9.72
N PHE A 475 -4.27 21.92 -9.04
CA PHE A 475 -4.56 21.33 -7.73
C PHE A 475 -4.84 22.41 -6.67
N ASP A 476 -3.98 23.43 -6.57
CA ASP A 476 -4.12 24.52 -5.60
C ASP A 476 -5.41 25.33 -5.84
N ASN A 477 -5.72 25.64 -7.10
CA ASN A 477 -6.93 26.40 -7.44
C ASN A 477 -8.20 25.56 -7.36
N ALA A 478 -8.12 24.23 -7.51
CA ALA A 478 -9.27 23.35 -7.32
C ALA A 478 -9.80 23.41 -5.87
N ALA A 479 -8.91 23.58 -4.88
CA ALA A 479 -9.32 23.78 -3.49
C ALA A 479 -10.20 25.04 -3.32
N ARG A 480 -9.86 26.14 -4.00
CA ARG A 480 -10.68 27.37 -4.03
C ARG A 480 -12.07 27.13 -4.62
N VAL A 481 -12.16 26.25 -5.62
CA VAL A 481 -13.45 25.85 -6.18
C VAL A 481 -14.27 25.05 -5.16
N TRP A 482 -13.68 24.05 -4.50
CA TRP A 482 -14.37 23.27 -3.47
C TRP A 482 -14.84 24.11 -2.28
N GLU A 483 -14.05 25.09 -1.87
CA GLU A 483 -14.37 26.04 -0.79
C GLU A 483 -15.44 27.06 -1.17
N ALA A 484 -15.90 27.08 -2.44
CA ALA A 484 -16.77 28.12 -2.98
C ALA A 484 -16.23 29.54 -2.68
N ALA A 485 -14.92 29.73 -2.85
CA ALA A 485 -14.23 30.97 -2.50
C ALA A 485 -14.94 32.18 -3.13
N GLY A 486 -15.27 33.17 -2.28
CA GLY A 486 -15.95 34.40 -2.67
C GLY A 486 -15.09 35.32 -3.54
N SER A 487 -15.60 36.51 -3.86
CA SER A 487 -14.88 37.50 -4.67
C SER A 487 -14.67 38.82 -3.92
N GLU A 488 -13.71 39.61 -4.43
CA GLU A 488 -13.67 41.05 -4.21
C GLU A 488 -14.85 41.74 -4.93
N ALA A 489 -15.29 42.88 -4.40
CA ALA A 489 -16.49 43.56 -4.88
C ALA A 489 -16.39 43.90 -6.39
N GLY A 490 -17.37 43.43 -7.18
CA GLY A 490 -17.47 43.69 -8.63
C GLY A 490 -16.99 42.57 -9.55
N HIS A 491 -16.46 41.47 -9.00
CA HIS A 491 -16.01 40.31 -9.78
C HIS A 491 -16.87 39.06 -9.51
N PRO A 492 -17.01 38.13 -10.49
CA PRO A 492 -17.61 36.82 -10.21
C PRO A 492 -16.82 36.10 -9.10
N PRO A 493 -17.47 35.26 -8.27
CA PRO A 493 -16.79 34.45 -7.25
C PRO A 493 -15.59 33.71 -7.82
N GLU A 494 -14.49 33.62 -7.07
CA GLU A 494 -13.24 32.98 -7.53
C GLU A 494 -13.48 31.57 -8.04
N TRP A 495 -14.33 30.79 -7.35
CA TRP A 495 -14.68 29.43 -7.78
C TRP A 495 -15.26 29.40 -9.20
N ARG A 496 -16.14 30.35 -9.54
CA ARG A 496 -16.77 30.45 -10.86
C ARG A 496 -15.77 30.91 -11.91
N ALA A 497 -14.94 31.89 -11.59
CA ALA A 497 -13.88 32.36 -12.47
C ALA A 497 -12.90 31.23 -12.86
N HIS A 498 -12.56 30.33 -11.92
CA HIS A 498 -11.73 29.16 -12.20
C HIS A 498 -12.43 28.16 -13.13
N LEU A 499 -13.69 27.81 -12.87
CA LEU A 499 -14.46 26.92 -13.73
C LEU A 499 -14.64 27.47 -15.15
N ASP A 500 -14.84 28.79 -15.28
CA ASP A 500 -14.96 29.48 -16.58
C ASP A 500 -13.62 29.52 -17.31
N ARG A 501 -12.52 29.87 -16.62
CA ARG A 501 -11.14 29.89 -17.17
C ARG A 501 -10.74 28.53 -17.74
N TRP A 502 -11.14 27.46 -17.07
CA TRP A 502 -10.87 26.09 -17.51
C TRP A 502 -11.90 25.57 -18.53
N GLY A 503 -12.97 26.31 -18.80
CA GLY A 503 -14.03 25.86 -19.71
C GLY A 503 -14.66 24.55 -19.23
N VAL A 504 -14.96 24.43 -17.95
CA VAL A 504 -15.61 23.25 -17.35
C VAL A 504 -17.08 23.23 -17.78
N ASP A 505 -17.52 22.15 -18.40
CA ASP A 505 -18.90 21.98 -18.90
C ASP A 505 -19.79 21.22 -17.91
N LEU A 506 -19.20 20.28 -17.17
CA LEU A 506 -19.90 19.41 -16.22
C LEU A 506 -19.09 19.21 -14.94
N ILE A 507 -19.79 18.88 -13.86
CA ILE A 507 -19.22 18.60 -12.54
C ILE A 507 -19.73 17.23 -12.07
N VAL A 508 -18.82 16.34 -11.69
CA VAL A 508 -19.14 15.05 -11.07
C VAL A 508 -18.58 15.04 -9.66
N MET A 509 -19.44 15.13 -8.65
CA MET A 509 -19.02 15.31 -7.26
C MET A 509 -19.77 14.43 -6.26
N ASN A 510 -19.12 14.18 -5.13
CA ASN A 510 -19.75 13.71 -3.89
C ASN A 510 -20.48 14.87 -3.18
N GLY A 511 -21.50 14.55 -2.40
CA GLY A 511 -22.22 15.56 -1.61
C GLY A 511 -21.43 16.07 -0.40
N ALA A 512 -20.55 15.23 0.16
CA ALA A 512 -19.75 15.57 1.33
C ALA A 512 -18.37 14.91 1.28
N ASP A 513 -17.39 15.60 1.87
CA ASP A 513 -16.06 15.05 2.08
C ASP A 513 -16.12 13.95 3.15
N LEU A 514 -15.63 12.76 2.84
CA LEU A 514 -15.63 11.64 3.78
C LEU A 514 -14.49 11.74 4.82
N PHE A 515 -13.45 12.52 4.54
CA PHE A 515 -12.33 12.77 5.44
C PHE A 515 -12.61 13.95 6.38
N ASP A 516 -13.01 15.10 5.84
CA ASP A 516 -13.35 16.29 6.64
C ASP A 516 -14.77 16.21 7.24
N ARG A 517 -15.57 15.24 6.77
CA ARG A 517 -16.94 14.95 7.24
C ARG A 517 -17.83 16.20 7.21
N ALA A 518 -17.61 17.04 6.21
CA ALA A 518 -18.32 18.29 5.98
C ALA A 518 -18.90 18.30 4.57
N MET A 519 -20.06 18.95 4.41
CA MET A 519 -20.63 19.20 3.09
C MET A 519 -19.72 20.14 2.30
N HIS A 520 -19.49 19.86 1.02
CA HIS A 520 -18.68 20.74 0.19
C HIS A 520 -19.39 22.09 0.00
N PRO A 521 -18.76 23.23 0.33
CA PRO A 521 -19.34 24.56 0.12
C PRO A 521 -19.74 24.85 -1.34
N LEU A 522 -19.07 24.22 -2.30
CA LEU A 522 -19.43 24.26 -3.72
C LEU A 522 -20.88 23.78 -3.99
N LEU A 523 -21.40 22.84 -3.20
CA LEU A 523 -22.73 22.27 -3.42
C LEU A 523 -23.86 23.32 -3.35
N PRO A 524 -24.05 24.07 -2.26
CA PRO A 524 -25.05 25.14 -2.22
C PRO A 524 -24.76 26.23 -3.26
N ALA A 525 -23.49 26.58 -3.51
CA ALA A 525 -23.14 27.57 -4.52
C ALA A 525 -23.61 27.17 -5.93
N LEU A 526 -23.50 25.90 -6.31
CA LEU A 526 -24.00 25.38 -7.60
C LEU A 526 -25.53 25.33 -7.67
N ILE A 527 -26.21 25.12 -6.55
CA ILE A 527 -27.68 25.09 -6.50
C ILE A 527 -28.24 26.51 -6.69
N ASP A 528 -27.56 27.52 -6.14
CA ASP A 528 -27.96 28.92 -6.22
C ASP A 528 -27.52 29.59 -7.54
N ASP A 529 -26.60 28.98 -8.30
CA ASP A 529 -26.11 29.51 -9.56
C ASP A 529 -27.05 29.19 -10.74
N PRO A 530 -27.56 30.21 -11.47
CA PRO A 530 -28.51 29.99 -12.56
C PRO A 530 -27.92 29.27 -13.76
N ASP A 531 -26.59 29.24 -13.94
CA ASP A 531 -25.96 28.63 -15.11
C ASP A 531 -25.84 27.10 -14.98
N TRP A 532 -25.95 26.57 -13.76
CA TRP A 532 -25.76 25.17 -13.45
C TRP A 532 -27.10 24.47 -13.20
N ALA A 533 -27.20 23.23 -13.66
CA ALA A 533 -28.37 22.37 -13.48
C ALA A 533 -27.96 21.03 -12.88
N LEU A 534 -28.61 20.63 -11.80
CA LEU A 534 -28.50 19.26 -11.26
C LEU A 534 -29.28 18.33 -12.19
N VAL A 535 -28.59 17.38 -12.84
CA VAL A 535 -29.23 16.45 -13.80
C VAL A 535 -29.19 14.99 -13.37
N TYR A 536 -28.39 14.68 -12.35
CA TYR A 536 -28.31 13.34 -11.77
C TYR A 536 -28.04 13.42 -10.28
N ARG A 537 -28.71 12.55 -9.54
CA ARG A 537 -28.49 12.33 -8.11
C ARG A 537 -28.77 10.87 -7.78
N ALA A 538 -27.78 10.20 -7.20
CA ALA A 538 -27.97 8.93 -6.53
C ALA A 538 -27.03 8.80 -5.33
N MET A 539 -26.93 7.60 -4.75
CA MET A 539 -26.03 7.39 -3.60
C MET A 539 -24.56 7.54 -3.95
N ASP A 540 -24.19 7.37 -5.22
CA ASP A 540 -22.81 7.33 -5.69
C ASP A 540 -22.26 8.71 -6.04
N ALA A 541 -23.04 9.59 -6.67
CA ALA A 541 -22.62 10.93 -7.08
C ALA A 541 -23.77 11.89 -7.41
N LEU A 542 -23.41 13.18 -7.48
CA LEU A 542 -24.14 14.28 -8.09
C LEU A 542 -23.52 14.61 -9.45
N ILE A 543 -24.35 14.96 -10.43
CA ILE A 543 -23.89 15.56 -11.68
C ILE A 543 -24.57 16.91 -11.87
N PHE A 544 -23.75 17.95 -11.98
CA PHE A 544 -24.16 19.26 -12.47
C PHE A 544 -23.65 19.49 -13.88
N VAL A 545 -24.43 20.16 -14.71
CA VAL A 545 -24.05 20.53 -16.07
C VAL A 545 -24.36 21.99 -16.33
N ARG A 546 -23.59 22.64 -17.21
CA ARG A 546 -23.94 23.98 -17.69
C ARG A 546 -25.17 23.92 -18.58
N ARG A 547 -26.16 24.76 -18.27
CA ARG A 547 -27.41 24.86 -19.05
C ARG A 547 -27.16 25.24 -20.49
N ALA A 548 -26.26 26.19 -20.72
CA ALA A 548 -25.91 26.66 -22.06
C ALA A 548 -25.26 25.54 -22.91
N THR A 549 -24.48 24.66 -22.29
CA THR A 549 -23.78 23.57 -22.99
C THR A 549 -24.69 22.37 -23.27
N TYR A 550 -25.63 22.06 -22.36
CA TYR A 550 -26.48 20.86 -22.46
C TYR A 550 -27.99 21.15 -22.35
N PRO A 551 -28.56 22.02 -23.19
CA PRO A 551 -29.95 22.46 -23.06
C PRO A 551 -30.95 21.29 -23.14
N GLU A 552 -30.70 20.30 -24.02
CA GLU A 552 -31.58 19.13 -24.16
C GLU A 552 -31.54 18.20 -22.94
N LEU A 553 -30.37 18.03 -22.33
CA LEU A 553 -30.22 17.19 -21.14
C LEU A 553 -30.92 17.83 -19.95
N VAL A 554 -30.73 19.14 -19.78
CA VAL A 554 -31.40 19.92 -18.75
C VAL A 554 -32.91 19.84 -18.90
N ALA A 555 -33.44 20.04 -20.11
CA ALA A 555 -34.88 19.94 -20.37
C ALA A 555 -35.49 18.57 -20.02
N LYS A 556 -34.71 17.49 -20.07
CA LYS A 556 -35.18 16.10 -19.83
C LYS A 556 -34.92 15.60 -18.41
N SER A 557 -33.87 16.08 -17.76
CA SER A 557 -33.29 15.43 -16.57
C SER A 557 -33.01 16.37 -15.42
N GLU A 558 -33.32 17.66 -15.54
CA GLU A 558 -33.14 18.59 -14.44
C GLU A 558 -33.94 18.19 -13.19
N LEU A 559 -33.26 18.23 -12.06
CA LEU A 559 -33.78 17.93 -10.74
C LEU A 559 -33.80 19.21 -9.91
N ALA A 560 -34.77 19.32 -8.99
CA ALA A 560 -34.77 20.40 -8.01
C ALA A 560 -33.48 20.35 -7.17
N GLY A 561 -32.76 21.47 -7.08
CA GLY A 561 -31.47 21.55 -6.38
C GLY A 561 -31.51 21.06 -4.93
N ALA A 562 -32.63 21.29 -4.22
CA ALA A 562 -32.85 20.80 -2.86
C ALA A 562 -32.71 19.27 -2.71
N LEU A 563 -32.91 18.50 -3.78
CA LEU A 563 -32.72 17.06 -3.78
C LEU A 563 -31.25 16.66 -3.60
N ALA A 564 -30.28 17.52 -3.95
CA ALA A 564 -28.87 17.20 -3.75
C ALA A 564 -28.51 17.03 -2.27
N TYR A 565 -29.19 17.76 -1.37
CA TYR A 565 -28.99 17.62 0.08
C TYR A 565 -29.42 16.24 0.61
N ASP A 566 -30.31 15.52 -0.09
CA ASP A 566 -30.66 14.15 0.27
C ASP A 566 -29.46 13.22 0.17
N GLN A 567 -28.53 13.47 -0.77
CA GLN A 567 -27.30 12.68 -0.86
C GLN A 567 -26.39 12.91 0.34
N VAL A 568 -26.26 14.16 0.80
CA VAL A 568 -25.50 14.52 2.01
C VAL A 568 -26.07 13.78 3.22
N ILE A 569 -27.39 13.80 3.38
CA ILE A 569 -28.11 13.09 4.46
C ILE A 569 -27.84 11.58 4.39
N ILE A 570 -27.88 11.00 3.19
CA ILE A 570 -27.60 9.57 2.98
C ILE A 570 -26.16 9.23 3.38
N GLN A 571 -25.18 10.01 2.94
CA GLN A 571 -23.77 9.80 3.24
C GLN A 571 -23.50 9.95 4.74
N ALA A 572 -24.11 10.95 5.39
CA ALA A 572 -24.01 11.16 6.83
C ALA A 572 -24.57 9.97 7.63
N ARG A 573 -25.73 9.44 7.23
CA ARG A 573 -26.34 8.25 7.87
C ARG A 573 -25.45 7.02 7.76
N LEU A 574 -24.87 6.79 6.58
CA LEU A 574 -23.90 5.71 6.40
C LEU A 574 -22.67 5.89 7.28
N ALA A 575 -22.15 7.10 7.40
CA ALA A 575 -21.03 7.41 8.29
C ALA A 575 -21.37 7.20 9.78
N ILE A 576 -22.60 7.50 10.19
CA ILE A 576 -23.10 7.21 11.55
C ILE A 576 -23.14 5.70 11.80
N ASP A 577 -23.60 4.90 10.85
CA ASP A 577 -23.64 3.43 11.00
C ASP A 577 -22.22 2.84 11.18
N LEU A 578 -21.21 3.44 10.55
CA LEU A 578 -19.81 3.02 10.65
C LEU A 578 -19.14 3.52 11.94
N HIS A 579 -19.44 4.75 12.37
CA HIS A 579 -18.78 5.42 13.49
C HIS A 579 -19.79 6.19 14.38
N PRO A 580 -20.68 5.47 15.10
CA PRO A 580 -21.82 6.09 15.79
C PRO A 580 -21.42 7.00 16.96
N ASN A 581 -20.22 6.77 17.51
CA ASN A 581 -19.69 7.48 18.69
C ASN A 581 -18.76 8.66 18.32
N THR A 582 -18.83 9.14 17.08
CA THR A 582 -18.06 10.30 16.63
C THR A 582 -19.01 11.46 16.30
N PRO A 583 -18.71 12.71 16.68
CA PRO A 583 -19.64 13.83 16.51
C PRO A 583 -19.80 14.27 15.06
N GLU A 584 -18.79 14.09 14.21
CA GLU A 584 -18.74 14.69 12.88
C GLU A 584 -19.80 14.14 11.89
N PRO A 585 -20.10 12.82 11.84
CA PRO A 585 -21.22 12.32 11.03
C PRO A 585 -22.57 12.92 11.42
N TRP A 586 -22.76 13.27 12.70
CA TRP A 586 -23.97 13.94 13.19
C TRP A 586 -24.01 15.43 12.83
N LEU A 587 -22.85 16.10 12.80
CA LEU A 587 -22.72 17.46 12.27
C LEU A 587 -23.12 17.50 10.79
N LEU A 588 -22.61 16.58 9.99
CA LEU A 588 -22.91 16.47 8.56
C LEU A 588 -24.41 16.19 8.32
N LEU A 589 -25.00 15.30 9.13
CA LEU A 589 -26.43 15.02 9.07
C LEU A 589 -27.26 16.28 9.39
N GLY A 590 -26.83 17.04 10.40
CA GLY A 590 -27.42 18.31 10.78
C GLY A 590 -27.36 19.34 9.65
N GLN A 591 -26.20 19.48 9.00
CA GLN A 591 -26.00 20.37 7.85
C GLN A 591 -26.92 19.97 6.70
N GLY A 592 -26.96 18.69 6.32
CA GLY A 592 -27.83 18.20 5.25
C GLY A 592 -29.31 18.50 5.50
N TYR A 593 -29.79 18.31 6.74
CA TYR A 593 -31.16 18.66 7.11
C TYR A 593 -31.43 20.16 7.14
N LEU A 594 -30.46 20.96 7.59
CA LEU A 594 -30.57 22.42 7.65
C LEU A 594 -30.78 22.99 6.24
N TYR A 595 -29.92 22.60 5.28
CA TYR A 595 -30.01 23.06 3.89
C TYR A 595 -31.23 22.50 3.14
N ARG A 596 -31.73 21.32 3.55
CA ARG A 596 -33.02 20.80 3.08
C ARG A 596 -34.23 21.56 3.64
N GLY A 597 -34.04 22.40 4.66
CA GLY A 597 -35.12 23.11 5.36
C GLY A 597 -35.81 22.31 6.48
N SER A 598 -35.28 21.13 6.83
CA SER A 598 -35.79 20.27 7.91
C SER A 598 -35.20 20.66 9.27
N LEU A 599 -35.60 21.83 9.78
CA LEU A 599 -35.01 22.45 10.98
C LEU A 599 -35.06 21.56 12.24
N ARG A 600 -36.14 20.79 12.41
CA ARG A 600 -36.32 19.92 13.59
C ARG A 600 -35.30 18.78 13.57
N GLU A 601 -35.13 18.12 12.44
CA GLU A 601 -34.19 17.03 12.22
C GLU A 601 -32.74 17.52 12.29
N ALA A 602 -32.48 18.73 11.78
CA ALA A 602 -31.19 19.40 11.91
C ALA A 602 -30.84 19.63 13.39
N TRP A 603 -31.76 20.22 14.15
CA TRP A 603 -31.59 20.46 15.59
C TRP A 603 -31.33 19.16 16.37
N GLN A 604 -32.08 18.09 16.08
CA GLN A 604 -31.88 16.78 16.71
C GLN A 604 -30.47 16.23 16.42
N SER A 605 -30.00 16.36 15.19
CA SER A 605 -28.69 15.87 14.76
C SER A 605 -27.56 16.63 15.46
N TYR A 606 -27.63 17.97 15.51
CA TYR A 606 -26.63 18.77 16.24
C TYR A 606 -26.65 18.52 17.75
N ARG A 607 -27.83 18.30 18.37
CA ARG A 607 -27.92 17.90 19.78
C ARG A 607 -27.28 16.54 20.03
N LYS A 608 -27.37 15.59 19.10
CA LYS A 608 -26.66 14.30 19.17
C LYS A 608 -25.15 14.49 19.08
N ALA A 609 -24.67 15.36 18.19
CA ALA A 609 -23.24 15.72 18.13
C ALA A 609 -22.75 16.30 19.48
N LEU A 610 -23.52 17.20 20.11
CA LEU A 610 -23.20 17.76 21.42
C LEU A 610 -23.25 16.74 22.57
N ALA A 611 -24.12 15.74 22.49
CA ALA A 611 -24.14 14.67 23.48
C ALA A 611 -22.85 13.81 23.43
N ILE A 612 -22.23 13.70 22.25
CA ILE A 612 -20.95 13.00 22.06
C ILE A 612 -19.77 13.92 22.43
N ASN A 613 -19.80 15.18 21.98
CA ASN A 613 -18.79 16.20 22.30
C ASN A 613 -19.46 17.50 22.75
N PRO A 614 -19.62 17.72 24.08
CA PRO A 614 -20.27 18.92 24.62
C PRO A 614 -19.57 20.24 24.27
N ASN A 615 -18.27 20.17 23.95
CA ASN A 615 -17.45 21.34 23.63
C ASN A 615 -17.41 21.65 22.13
N ASP A 616 -18.15 20.94 21.28
CA ASP A 616 -18.20 21.22 19.85
C ASP A 616 -18.76 22.64 19.60
N ALA A 617 -17.94 23.50 18.98
CA ALA A 617 -18.27 24.91 18.77
C ALA A 617 -19.30 25.08 17.65
N GLU A 618 -19.22 24.25 16.60
CA GLU A 618 -20.14 24.32 15.47
C GLU A 618 -21.53 23.85 15.88
N ALA A 619 -21.64 22.70 16.53
CA ALA A 619 -22.92 22.18 16.98
C ALA A 619 -23.61 23.14 17.98
N ARG A 620 -22.87 23.74 18.90
CA ARG A 620 -23.42 24.76 19.83
C ARG A 620 -23.98 25.96 19.09
N ARG A 621 -23.21 26.51 18.14
CA ARG A 621 -23.62 27.66 17.34
C ARG A 621 -24.88 27.34 16.52
N MET A 622 -24.94 26.16 15.89
CA MET A 622 -26.08 25.76 15.07
C MET A 622 -27.35 25.50 15.88
N VAL A 623 -27.24 24.83 17.04
CA VAL A 623 -28.38 24.65 17.95
C VAL A 623 -28.95 26.00 18.40
N ALA A 624 -28.10 26.92 18.85
CA ALA A 624 -28.52 28.25 19.28
C ALA A 624 -29.18 29.04 18.14
N THR A 625 -28.67 28.92 16.92
CA THR A 625 -29.23 29.58 15.73
C THR A 625 -30.63 29.05 15.41
N ILE A 626 -30.82 27.73 15.41
CA ILE A 626 -32.12 27.11 15.13
C ILE A 626 -33.14 27.44 16.24
N GLU A 627 -32.73 27.43 17.51
CA GLU A 627 -33.59 27.79 18.64
C GLU A 627 -34.00 29.27 18.60
N ALA A 628 -33.08 30.17 18.25
CA ALA A 628 -33.39 31.59 18.09
C ALA A 628 -34.33 31.85 16.92
N ALA A 629 -34.21 31.09 15.82
CA ALA A 629 -35.12 31.17 14.68
C ALA A 629 -36.52 30.62 15.02
N ALA A 630 -36.61 29.57 15.85
CA ALA A 630 -37.88 29.01 16.30
C ALA A 630 -38.61 29.86 17.36
N ALA A 631 -37.89 30.77 18.03
CA ALA A 631 -38.43 31.71 19.01
C ALA A 631 -38.94 33.03 18.41
N ARG A 632 -38.71 33.26 17.11
CA ARG A 632 -39.26 34.36 16.32
C ARG A 632 -40.47 33.87 15.53
#